data_AF-A0A5J4E1J6-F1
#
_entry.id   AF-A0A5J4E1J6-F1
#
_cell.length_a   1.000
_cell.length_b   1.000
_cell.length_c   1.000
_cell.angle_alpha   90.00
_cell.angle_beta   90.00
_cell.angle_gamma   90.00
#
_symmetry.space_group_name_H-M   'P 1'
#
loop_
_entity.id
_entity.type
_entity.pdbx_description
1 polymer ?
#
loop_
_entity_poly.entity_id
_entity_poly.type
_entity_poly.pdbx_seq_one_letter_code
_entity_poly.pdbx_strand_id
1 'polypeptide(L)'
;MKKSLLLIAGMLVPLFPTSSLAQTDTKAVQQCFYNGEKFNQNAHISIGGKLYKCIKGGLWNNNDGPNAKANCFYDGRIYSKGSKVSVADDQIIDCKDDGTWG
;
A
#
# COMPACT_ATOMS: atom_id res chain seq x y z
N MET A 1 -15.21 51.65 -54.77
CA MET A 1 -16.01 50.83 -53.84
C MET A 1 -15.10 49.77 -53.22
N LYS A 2 -15.10 49.62 -51.87
CA LYS A 2 -14.91 48.37 -51.08
C LYS A 2 -13.70 47.47 -51.45
N LYS A 3 -12.68 47.15 -50.62
CA LYS A 3 -12.55 46.81 -49.18
C LYS A 3 -11.02 46.85 -48.87
N SER A 4 -10.56 47.52 -47.81
CA SER A 4 -10.32 47.00 -46.45
C SER A 4 -9.39 45.79 -46.32
N LEU A 5 -8.23 46.09 -45.70
CA LEU A 5 -7.43 45.38 -44.68
C LEU A 5 -7.44 43.85 -44.64
N LEU A 6 -6.25 43.26 -44.46
CA LEU A 6 -5.90 42.55 -43.22
C LEU A 6 -4.39 42.31 -43.09
N LEU A 7 -3.84 42.77 -41.96
CA LEU A 7 -2.57 42.32 -41.38
C LEU A 7 -2.63 40.81 -41.12
N ILE A 8 -1.51 40.10 -41.32
CA ILE A 8 -1.23 38.89 -40.53
C ILE A 8 0.20 38.99 -40.03
N ALA A 9 0.30 39.21 -38.72
CA ALA A 9 1.52 39.19 -37.94
C ALA A 9 2.20 37.83 -38.05
N GLY A 10 3.51 37.84 -38.34
CA GLY A 10 4.34 36.65 -38.26
C GLY A 10 4.39 36.16 -36.82
N MET A 11 3.77 35.01 -36.56
CA MET A 11 3.82 34.34 -35.27
C MET A 11 5.23 33.77 -35.07
N LEU A 12 5.98 34.36 -34.14
CA LEU A 12 7.11 33.73 -33.49
C LEU A 12 6.60 32.48 -32.75
N VAL A 13 6.97 31.30 -33.23
CA VAL A 13 6.77 30.04 -32.52
C VAL A 13 7.99 29.83 -31.62
N PRO A 14 7.89 29.97 -30.28
CA PRO A 14 8.95 29.53 -29.41
C PRO A 14 9.03 27.99 -29.45
N LEU A 15 10.16 27.48 -29.93
CA LEU A 15 10.58 26.09 -29.77
C LEU A 15 10.85 25.82 -28.29
N PHE A 16 9.81 25.48 -27.53
CA PHE A 16 10.01 24.87 -26.23
C PHE A 16 10.31 23.38 -26.43
N PRO A 17 11.37 22.82 -25.83
CA PRO A 17 11.53 21.38 -25.79
C PRO A 17 10.35 20.82 -24.98
N THR A 18 9.48 20.07 -25.64
CA THR A 18 8.49 19.25 -24.94
C THR A 18 9.25 18.13 -24.26
N SER A 19 9.57 18.32 -22.98
CA SER A 19 10.01 17.23 -22.11
C SER A 19 8.86 16.24 -22.00
N SER A 20 8.83 15.26 -22.91
CA SER A 20 7.97 14.10 -22.77
C SER A 20 8.47 13.32 -21.56
N LEU A 21 7.83 13.53 -20.41
CA LEU A 21 7.94 12.60 -19.29
C LEU A 21 7.38 11.27 -19.80
N ALA A 22 8.27 10.34 -20.14
CA ALA A 22 7.90 8.97 -20.37
C ALA A 22 7.37 8.44 -19.03
N GLN A 23 6.05 8.46 -18.87
CA GLN A 23 5.38 7.81 -17.76
C GLN A 23 5.49 6.31 -18.03
N THR A 24 6.55 5.70 -17.49
CA THR A 24 6.69 4.24 -17.47
C THR A 24 5.50 3.72 -16.69
N ASP A 25 4.49 3.25 -17.42
CA ASP A 25 3.31 2.58 -16.87
C ASP A 25 3.82 1.33 -16.17
N THR A 26 4.14 1.50 -14.89
CA THR A 26 4.71 0.46 -14.05
C THR A 26 3.53 -0.43 -13.79
N LYS A 27 3.36 -1.49 -14.61
CA LYS A 27 2.34 -2.55 -14.49
C LYS A 27 1.77 -2.53 -13.09
N ALA A 28 0.53 -2.04 -12.92
CA ALA A 28 -0.06 -1.84 -11.61
C ALA A 28 0.18 -3.08 -10.73
N VAL A 29 1.19 -2.99 -9.87
CA VAL A 29 1.52 -4.09 -8.97
C VAL A 29 0.32 -4.16 -8.06
N GLN A 30 -0.39 -5.29 -8.11
CA GLN A 30 -1.61 -5.50 -7.33
C GLN A 30 -1.19 -5.58 -5.84
N GLN A 31 -1.07 -4.40 -5.23
CA GLN A 31 -0.61 -4.19 -3.87
C GLN A 31 -1.82 -3.93 -2.98
N CYS A 32 -1.78 -4.47 -1.77
CA CYS A 32 -2.75 -4.14 -0.75
C CYS A 32 -2.27 -2.91 0.02
N PHE A 33 -3.21 -2.06 0.40
CA PHE A 33 -2.93 -0.84 1.15
C PHE A 33 -3.47 -0.97 2.57
N TYR A 34 -2.67 -0.59 3.56
CA TYR A 34 -3.10 -0.48 4.95
C TYR A 34 -2.25 0.57 5.66
N ASN A 35 -2.89 1.49 6.40
CA ASN A 35 -2.23 2.55 7.18
C ASN A 35 -1.17 3.37 6.40
N GLY A 36 -1.41 3.66 5.12
CA GLY A 36 -0.48 4.42 4.27
C GLY A 36 0.67 3.60 3.69
N GLU A 37 0.82 2.33 4.04
CA GLU A 37 1.84 1.43 3.52
C GLU A 37 1.31 0.53 2.40
N LYS A 38 2.24 0.08 1.54
CA LYS A 38 1.96 -0.82 0.40
C LYS A 38 2.53 -2.21 0.69
N PHE A 39 1.70 -3.21 0.52
CA PHE A 39 2.05 -4.61 0.76
C PHE A 39 1.97 -5.41 -0.54
N ASN A 40 2.98 -6.25 -0.79
CA ASN A 40 2.98 -7.16 -1.93
C ASN A 40 1.95 -8.28 -1.74
N GLN A 41 1.57 -8.92 -2.84
CA GLN A 41 0.72 -10.12 -2.81
C GLN A 41 1.32 -11.18 -1.87
N ASN A 42 0.47 -11.87 -1.11
CA ASN A 42 0.80 -12.82 -0.05
C ASN A 42 1.43 -12.24 1.23
N ALA A 43 1.59 -10.92 1.34
CA ALA A 43 1.85 -10.31 2.63
C ALA A 43 0.72 -10.62 3.63
N HIS A 44 1.08 -10.75 4.90
CA HIS A 44 0.14 -10.96 6.00
C HIS A 44 0.22 -9.78 6.95
N ILE A 45 -0.93 -9.33 7.45
CA ILE A 45 -1.04 -8.32 8.49
C ILE A 45 -2.08 -8.75 9.53
N SER A 46 -1.97 -8.22 10.74
CA SER A 46 -3.00 -8.35 11.78
C SER A 46 -3.75 -7.03 11.94
N ILE A 47 -5.08 -7.06 11.79
CA ILE A 47 -5.97 -5.91 11.99
C ILE A 47 -7.01 -6.32 13.03
N GLY A 48 -7.00 -5.68 14.20
CA GLY A 48 -7.95 -5.99 15.28
C GLY A 48 -7.90 -7.47 15.71
N GLY A 49 -6.70 -8.04 15.79
CA GLY A 49 -6.46 -9.44 16.18
C GLY A 49 -6.76 -10.47 15.10
N LYS A 50 -7.25 -10.06 13.92
CA LYS A 50 -7.55 -10.95 12.80
C LYS A 50 -6.44 -10.90 11.75
N LEU A 51 -6.08 -12.06 11.22
CA LEU A 51 -5.11 -12.21 10.17
C LEU A 51 -5.73 -11.98 8.78
N TYR A 52 -5.13 -11.05 8.05
CA TYR A 52 -5.46 -10.78 6.66
C TYR A 52 -4.28 -11.08 5.76
N LYS A 53 -4.55 -11.75 4.64
CA LYS A 53 -3.60 -11.99 3.56
C LYS A 53 -3.91 -11.09 2.38
N CYS A 54 -2.89 -10.44 1.84
CA CYS A 54 -3.01 -9.69 0.60
C CYS A 54 -3.22 -10.66 -0.57
N ILE A 55 -4.39 -10.63 -1.19
CA ILE A 55 -4.74 -11.47 -2.34
C ILE A 55 -4.68 -10.69 -3.65
N LYS A 56 -4.82 -11.42 -4.76
CA LYS A 56 -4.89 -10.82 -6.10
C LYS A 56 -6.02 -9.78 -6.13
N GLY A 57 -5.75 -8.63 -6.75
CA GLY A 57 -6.71 -7.51 -6.81
C GLY A 57 -6.47 -6.44 -5.75
N GLY A 58 -5.43 -6.57 -4.91
CA GLY A 58 -5.13 -5.59 -3.86
C GLY A 58 -6.11 -5.64 -2.68
N LEU A 59 -6.77 -6.78 -2.48
CA LEU A 59 -7.77 -7.00 -1.44
C LEU A 59 -7.19 -7.76 -0.26
N TRP A 60 -7.73 -7.51 0.93
CA TRP A 60 -7.40 -8.24 2.15
C TRP A 60 -8.38 -9.40 2.35
N ASN A 61 -7.89 -10.63 2.29
CA ASN A 61 -8.69 -11.82 2.63
C ASN A 61 -8.44 -12.20 4.08
N ASN A 62 -9.50 -12.32 4.87
CA ASN A 62 -9.41 -12.87 6.22
C ASN A 62 -9.10 -14.37 6.10
N ASN A 63 -7.90 -14.78 6.56
CA ASN A 63 -7.43 -16.17 6.46
C ASN A 63 -7.79 -17.02 7.67
N ASP A 64 -8.51 -16.44 8.60
CA ASP A 64 -8.65 -16.92 9.96
C ASP A 64 -9.83 -17.93 10.08
N GLY A 65 -10.65 -18.06 9.05
CA GLY A 65 -11.87 -18.88 9.12
C GLY A 65 -12.82 -18.37 10.21
N PRO A 66 -13.99 -18.99 10.38
CA PRO A 66 -15.00 -18.51 11.33
C PRO A 66 -14.58 -18.63 12.81
N ASN A 67 -13.48 -19.33 13.13
CA ASN A 67 -13.08 -19.70 14.49
C ASN A 67 -11.64 -19.29 14.86
N ALA A 68 -10.95 -18.47 14.07
CA ALA A 68 -9.62 -18.03 14.50
C ALA A 68 -9.71 -17.26 15.80
N LYS A 69 -8.89 -17.68 16.74
CA LYS A 69 -8.55 -16.90 17.92
C LYS A 69 -7.65 -15.74 17.49
N ALA A 70 -7.72 -14.64 18.22
CA ALA A 70 -6.86 -13.51 17.93
C ALA A 70 -5.38 -13.93 18.03
N ASN A 71 -4.60 -13.62 17.00
CA ASN A 71 -3.17 -13.91 16.96
C ASN A 71 -2.38 -12.62 16.80
N CYS A 72 -1.20 -12.56 17.42
CA CYS A 72 -0.31 -11.41 17.29
C CYS A 72 0.66 -11.63 16.13
N PHE A 73 0.95 -10.57 15.38
CA PHE A 73 1.92 -10.59 14.29
C PHE A 73 3.18 -9.84 14.70
N TYR A 74 4.33 -10.48 14.54
CA TYR A 74 5.64 -9.87 14.81
C TYR A 74 6.70 -10.48 13.91
N ASP A 75 7.56 -9.63 13.31
CA ASP A 75 8.65 -10.03 12.43
C ASP A 75 8.26 -11.07 11.35
N GLY A 76 7.14 -10.84 10.66
CA GLY A 76 6.67 -11.75 9.61
C GLY A 76 6.04 -13.05 10.11
N ARG A 77 5.98 -13.28 11.42
CA ARG A 77 5.48 -14.51 12.06
C ARG A 77 4.21 -14.25 12.84
N ILE A 78 3.45 -15.32 13.03
CA ILE A 78 2.19 -15.33 13.77
C ILE A 78 2.42 -16.05 15.09
N TYR A 79 1.95 -15.45 16.17
CA TYR A 79 2.11 -15.94 17.53
C TYR A 79 0.75 -16.16 18.16
N SER A 80 0.58 -17.32 18.79
CA SER A 80 -0.63 -17.64 19.55
C SER A 80 -0.66 -16.87 20.86
N LYS A 81 -1.86 -16.70 21.42
CA LYS A 81 -2.08 -16.19 22.79
C LYS A 81 -1.03 -16.75 23.77
N GLY A 82 -0.44 -15.85 24.57
CA GLY A 82 0.51 -16.19 25.62
C GLY A 82 1.93 -16.42 25.11
N SER A 83 2.15 -16.38 23.80
CA SER A 83 3.51 -16.32 23.25
C SER A 83 4.22 -15.07 23.73
N LYS A 84 5.51 -15.21 24.02
CA LYS A 84 6.39 -14.11 24.40
C LYS A 84 7.42 -13.89 23.31
N VAL A 85 7.66 -12.64 22.96
CA VAL A 85 8.75 -12.27 22.04
C VAL A 85 9.62 -11.21 22.70
N SER A 86 10.91 -11.26 22.40
CA SER A 86 11.84 -10.19 22.75
C SER A 86 11.81 -9.15 21.63
N VAL A 87 11.53 -7.91 22.01
CA VAL A 87 11.66 -6.73 21.14
C VAL A 87 12.95 -5.98 21.49
N ALA A 88 13.20 -4.86 20.82
CA ALA A 88 14.37 -4.01 21.10
C ALA A 88 14.52 -3.70 22.60
N ASP A 89 15.76 -3.47 23.03
CA ASP A 89 16.10 -3.14 24.42
C ASP A 89 15.76 -4.23 25.45
N ASP A 90 15.85 -5.51 25.04
CA ASP A 90 15.57 -6.70 25.87
C ASP A 90 14.16 -6.73 26.51
N GLN A 91 13.24 -5.91 26.01
CA GLN A 91 11.86 -5.92 26.47
C GLN A 91 11.16 -7.20 26.00
N ILE A 92 10.47 -7.87 26.92
CA ILE A 92 9.62 -9.02 26.61
C ILE A 92 8.16 -8.57 26.63
N ILE A 93 7.48 -8.75 25.51
CA ILE A 93 6.04 -8.50 25.35
C ILE A 93 5.30 -9.83 25.18
N ASP A 94 4.05 -9.91 25.63
CA ASP A 94 3.21 -11.08 25.40
C ASP A 94 2.05 -10.80 24.45
N CYS A 95 1.64 -11.86 23.75
CA CYS A 95 0.50 -11.82 22.88
C CYS A 95 -0.80 -11.97 23.67
N LYS A 96 -1.61 -10.92 23.68
CA LYS A 96 -2.88 -10.83 24.41
C LYS A 96 -4.02 -11.55 23.70
N ASP A 97 -5.13 -11.71 24.44
CA ASP A 97 -6.36 -12.35 23.96
C ASP A 97 -7.07 -11.60 22.84
N ASP A 98 -6.78 -10.31 22.68
CA ASP A 98 -7.32 -9.46 21.61
C ASP A 98 -6.38 -9.37 20.39
N GLY A 99 -5.26 -10.12 20.40
CA GLY A 99 -4.27 -10.14 19.33
C GLY A 99 -3.36 -8.90 19.32
N THR A 100 -3.33 -8.14 20.42
CA THR A 100 -2.37 -7.04 20.62
C THR A 100 -1.15 -7.50 21.41
N TRP A 101 -0.06 -6.74 21.28
CA TRP A 101 1.15 -6.91 22.07
C TRP A 101 1.10 -6.02 23.32
N GLY A 102 1.57 -6.55 24.45
CA GLY A 102 2.02 -5.71 25.57
C GLY A 102 2.05 -6.46 26.88
#